data_AF-A0A2N9NV89-F1
#
_entry.id   AF-A0A2N9NV89-F1
#
_cell.length_a   1.000
_cell.length_b   1.000
_cell.length_c   1.000
_cell.angle_alpha   90.00
_cell.angle_beta   90.00
_cell.angle_gamma   90.00
#
_symmetry.space_group_name_H-M   'P 1'
#
loop_
_entity.id
_entity.type
_entity.pdbx_description
1 polymer ?
#
loop_
_entity_poly.entity_id
_entity_poly.type
_entity_poly.pdbx_seq_one_letter_code
_entity_poly.pdbx_strand_id
1 'polypeptide(L)'
;MSSSINLSLTDELRAFIDRSCGDGTVFATPSEFMRDVLREKKERMEAAEMRDAILEGYRDLIEGRVVEFKGDLRASLKEVRRREKRDWE
;
A
#
# COMPACT_ATOMS: atom_id res chain seq x y z
N MET A 1 -16.81 -13.17 3.07
CA MET A 1 -17.86 -12.87 2.06
C MET A 1 -17.16 -12.52 0.76
N SER A 2 -17.49 -13.17 -0.35
CA SER A 2 -16.97 -12.77 -1.67
C SER A 2 -17.81 -11.62 -2.20
N SER A 3 -17.20 -10.47 -2.42
CA SER A 3 -17.80 -9.37 -3.18
C SER A 3 -17.43 -9.51 -4.66
N SER A 4 -18.40 -9.33 -5.55
CA SER A 4 -18.15 -9.25 -6.98
C SER A 4 -17.84 -7.80 -7.38
N ILE A 5 -16.97 -7.65 -8.37
CA ILE A 5 -16.68 -6.36 -9.00
C ILE A 5 -16.92 -6.53 -10.50
N ASN A 6 -17.71 -5.63 -11.09
CA ASN A 6 -17.85 -5.52 -12.53
C ASN A 6 -16.91 -4.42 -13.02
N LEU A 7 -16.06 -4.74 -13.99
CA LEU A 7 -15.08 -3.83 -14.54
C LEU A 7 -15.26 -3.74 -16.05
N SER A 8 -15.43 -2.52 -16.56
CA SER A 8 -15.35 -2.25 -18.00
C SER A 8 -13.88 -2.13 -18.39
N LEU A 9 -13.47 -2.88 -19.41
CA LEU A 9 -12.11 -2.91 -19.92
C LEU A 9 -12.08 -2.35 -21.34
N THR A 10 -10.97 -1.76 -21.73
CA THR A 10 -10.68 -1.50 -23.13
C THR A 10 -10.42 -2.82 -23.86
N ASP A 11 -10.63 -2.84 -25.17
CA ASP A 11 -10.38 -4.03 -25.99
C ASP A 11 -8.92 -4.51 -25.87
N GLU A 12 -7.98 -3.58 -25.75
CA GLU A 12 -6.57 -3.88 -25.53
C GLU A 12 -6.32 -4.64 -24.23
N LEU A 13 -6.87 -4.16 -23.11
CA LEU A 13 -6.72 -4.83 -21.82
C LEU A 13 -7.44 -6.18 -21.79
N ARG A 14 -8.58 -6.28 -22.46
CA ARG A 14 -9.31 -7.54 -22.60
C ARG A 14 -8.46 -8.57 -23.36
N ALA A 15 -7.90 -8.18 -24.51
CA ALA A 15 -7.04 -9.04 -25.30
C ALA A 15 -5.76 -9.44 -24.55
N PHE A 16 -5.21 -8.56 -23.71
CA PHE A 16 -4.08 -8.90 -22.85
C PHE A 16 -4.43 -9.99 -21.82
N ILE A 17 -5.58 -9.88 -21.16
CA ILE A 17 -6.05 -10.88 -20.20
C ILE A 17 -6.31 -12.22 -20.90
N ASP A 18 -6.97 -12.20 -22.05
CA ASP A 18 -7.29 -13.43 -22.81
C ASP A 18 -6.02 -14.14 -23.32
N ARG A 19 -4.91 -13.43 -23.59
CA ARG A 19 -3.60 -14.04 -23.89
C ARG A 19 -2.88 -14.60 -22.66
N SER A 20 -3.19 -14.07 -21.49
CA SER A 20 -2.52 -14.43 -20.22
C SER A 20 -3.24 -15.57 -19.48
N CYS A 21 -4.41 -15.99 -19.98
CA CYS A 21 -5.26 -17.02 -19.39
C CYS A 21 -5.65 -18.08 -20.44
N GLY A 22 -5.91 -19.31 -20.01
CA GLY A 22 -6.34 -20.40 -20.88
C GLY A 22 -5.47 -21.66 -20.76
N ASP A 23 -5.77 -22.67 -21.59
CA ASP A 23 -5.10 -23.97 -21.53
C ASP A 23 -3.59 -23.85 -21.82
N GLY A 24 -2.78 -24.28 -20.86
CA GLY A 24 -1.31 -24.18 -20.92
C GLY A 24 -0.72 -22.88 -20.34
N THR A 25 -1.54 -21.97 -19.82
CA THR A 25 -1.07 -20.78 -19.08
C THR A 25 -1.11 -21.01 -17.56
N VAL A 26 -0.54 -20.08 -16.79
CA VAL A 26 -0.53 -20.15 -15.32
C VAL A 26 -1.93 -19.98 -14.72
N PHE A 27 -2.84 -19.30 -15.43
CA PHE A 27 -4.16 -18.97 -14.92
C PHE A 27 -5.27 -19.59 -15.77
N ALA A 28 -6.18 -20.32 -15.12
CA ALA A 28 -7.27 -20.99 -15.82
C ALA A 28 -8.39 -20.01 -16.21
N THR A 29 -8.56 -18.91 -15.48
CA THR A 29 -9.62 -17.93 -15.73
C THR A 29 -9.15 -16.47 -15.66
N PRO A 30 -9.75 -15.56 -16.45
CA PRO A 30 -9.51 -14.11 -16.34
C PRO A 30 -9.63 -13.56 -14.93
N SER A 31 -10.64 -14.02 -14.18
CA SER A 31 -10.90 -13.58 -12.80
C SER A 31 -9.78 -13.98 -11.84
N GLU A 32 -9.14 -15.12 -12.06
CA GLU A 32 -8.01 -15.58 -11.26
C GLU A 32 -6.78 -14.73 -11.53
N PHE A 33 -6.43 -14.54 -12.81
CA PHE A 33 -5.35 -13.66 -13.23
C PHE A 33 -5.51 -12.24 -12.67
N MET A 34 -6.71 -11.66 -12.81
CA MET A 34 -6.98 -10.32 -12.29
C MET A 34 -6.82 -10.22 -10.78
N ARG A 35 -7.27 -11.23 -10.03
CA ARG A 35 -7.09 -11.23 -8.56
C ARG A 35 -5.62 -11.28 -8.18
N ASP A 36 -4.82 -12.06 -8.92
CA ASP A 36 -3.40 -12.19 -8.64
C ASP A 36 -2.65 -10.89 -8.94
N VAL A 37 -2.89 -10.29 -10.11
CA VAL A 37 -2.32 -8.97 -10.48
C VAL A 37 -2.71 -7.89 -9.47
N LEU A 38 -3.97 -7.88 -9.00
CA LEU A 38 -4.42 -6.92 -7.99
C LEU A 38 -3.72 -7.14 -6.65
N ARG A 39 -3.47 -8.39 -6.26
CA ARG A 39 -2.74 -8.73 -5.03
C ARG A 39 -1.29 -8.26 -5.13
N GLU A 40 -0.60 -8.59 -6.21
CA GLU A 40 0.78 -8.15 -6.45
C GLU A 40 0.89 -6.62 -6.46
N LYS A 41 -0.04 -5.94 -7.13
CA LYS A 41 -0.07 -4.47 -7.14
C LYS A 41 -0.27 -3.90 -5.73
N LYS A 42 -1.19 -4.47 -4.96
CA LYS A 42 -1.45 -4.07 -3.58
C LYS A 42 -0.18 -4.24 -2.72
N GLU A 43 0.46 -5.41 -2.77
CA GLU A 43 1.67 -5.68 -2.00
C GLU A 43 2.81 -4.72 -2.37
N ARG A 44 2.96 -4.39 -3.66
CA ARG A 44 3.93 -3.38 -4.11
C ARG A 44 3.64 -1.98 -3.57
N MET A 45 2.36 -1.59 -3.52
CA MET A 45 1.94 -0.31 -2.96
C MET A 45 2.21 -0.25 -1.45
N GLU A 46 1.80 -1.28 -0.69
CA GLU A 46 2.04 -1.36 0.75
C GLU A 46 3.54 -1.36 1.08
N ALA A 47 4.36 -2.06 0.28
CA ALA A 47 5.81 -2.05 0.44
C ALA A 47 6.43 -0.68 0.11
N ALA A 48 5.87 0.06 -0.84
CA ALA A 48 6.30 1.43 -1.14
C ALA A 48 5.96 2.38 0.00
N GLU A 49 4.72 2.36 0.48
CA GLU A 49 4.27 3.15 1.62
C GLU A 49 5.12 2.87 2.88
N MET A 50 5.44 1.61 3.14
CA MET A 50 6.32 1.23 4.25
C MET A 50 7.73 1.81 4.10
N ARG A 51 8.32 1.73 2.90
CA ARG A 51 9.65 2.31 2.64
C ARG A 51 9.63 3.82 2.84
N ASP A 52 8.61 4.49 2.34
CA ASP A 52 8.48 5.94 2.46
C ASP A 52 8.32 6.36 3.93
N ALA A 53 7.51 5.63 4.71
CA ALA A 53 7.36 5.87 6.15
C ALA A 53 8.67 5.64 6.94
N ILE A 54 9.48 4.64 6.56
CA ILE A 54 10.80 4.42 7.17
C ILE A 54 11.74 5.59 6.86
N LEU A 55 11.78 6.04 5.59
CA LEU A 55 12.61 7.17 5.18
C LEU A 55 12.18 8.47 5.87
N GLU A 56 10.88 8.68 6.03
CA GLU A 56 10.32 9.80 6.79
C GLU A 56 10.78 9.76 8.26
N GLY A 57 10.67 8.61 8.92
CA GLY A 57 11.16 8.45 10.30
C GLY A 57 12.66 8.71 10.46
N TYR A 58 13.49 8.34 9.47
CA TYR A 58 14.91 8.71 9.47
C TYR A 58 15.13 10.21 9.34
N ARG A 59 14.36 10.91 8.50
CA ARG A 59 14.43 12.37 8.39
C ARG A 59 14.01 13.04 9.69
N ASP A 60 12.94 12.56 10.32
CA ASP A 60 12.49 13.05 11.61
C ASP A 60 13.57 12.94 12.68
N LEU A 61 14.32 11.83 12.70
CA LEU A 61 15.46 11.66 13.60
C LEU A 61 16.56 12.70 13.34
N ILE A 62 16.90 12.93 12.07
CA ILE A 62 17.94 13.90 11.66
C ILE A 62 17.52 15.33 12.05
N GLU A 63 16.24 15.65 11.87
CA GLU A 63 15.69 16.99 12.11
C GLU A 63 15.26 17.19 13.58
N GLY A 64 15.53 16.22 14.45
CA GLY A 64 15.21 16.30 15.88
C GLY A 64 13.71 16.22 16.17
N ARG A 65 12.90 15.82 15.19
CA ARG A 65 11.45 15.64 15.30
C ARG A 65 11.10 14.32 15.99
N VAL A 66 11.58 14.18 17.22
CA VAL A 66 11.39 12.97 18.03
C VAL A 66 10.74 13.28 19.38
N VAL A 67 10.00 12.32 19.89
CA VAL A 67 9.43 12.35 21.24
C VAL A 67 9.92 11.13 21.99
N GLU A 68 10.40 11.32 23.21
CA GLU A 68 10.82 10.23 24.08
C GLU A 68 9.62 9.31 24.39
N PHE A 69 9.78 8.02 24.13
CA PHE A 69 8.75 7.03 24.43
C PHE A 69 8.75 6.68 25.92
N LYS A 70 7.65 7.00 26.62
CA LYS A 70 7.50 6.78 28.07
C LYS A 70 6.61 5.58 28.44
N GLY A 71 6.48 4.60 27.55
CA GLY A 71 5.67 3.40 27.78
C GLY A 71 4.20 3.51 27.36
N ASP A 72 3.72 4.69 26.93
CA ASP A 72 2.39 4.89 26.35
C ASP A 72 2.50 5.43 24.92
N LEU A 73 2.16 4.57 23.95
CA LEU A 73 2.20 4.89 22.53
C LEU A 73 1.14 5.93 22.15
N ARG A 74 -0.07 5.84 22.72
CA ARG A 74 -1.15 6.79 22.40
C ARG A 74 -0.80 8.19 22.90
N ALA A 75 -0.22 8.29 24.09
CA ALA A 75 0.27 9.56 24.63
C ALA A 75 1.41 10.13 23.77
N SER A 76 2.36 9.30 23.36
CA SER A 76 3.50 9.71 22.51
C SER A 76 3.01 10.24 21.15
N LEU A 77 2.08 9.53 20.49
CA LEU A 77 1.48 9.96 19.21
C LEU A 77 0.63 11.23 19.33
N LYS A 78 0.04 11.49 20.49
CA LYS A 78 -0.70 12.73 20.75
C LYS A 78 0.26 13.90 20.91
N GLU A 79 1.40 13.70 21.57
CA GLU A 79 2.44 14.71 21.74
C GLU A 79 3.12 15.05 20.41
N VAL A 80 3.44 14.05 19.57
CA VAL A 80 3.93 14.28 18.19
C VAL A 80 2.95 15.18 17.41
N ARG A 81 1.67 14.80 17.37
CA ARG A 81 0.63 15.62 16.70
C ARG A 81 0.47 17.02 17.27
N ARG A 82 0.78 17.24 18.55
CA ARG A 82 0.76 18.56 19.18
C ARG A 82 1.95 19.41 18.71
N ARG A 83 3.14 18.81 18.62
CA ARG A 83 4.37 19.48 18.16
C ARG A 83 4.32 19.77 16.67
N GLU A 84 3.80 18.85 15.85
CA GLU A 84 3.56 19.10 14.42
C GLU A 84 2.68 20.32 14.16
N LYS A 85 1.61 20.51 14.95
CA LYS A 85 0.73 21.70 14.86
C LYS A 85 1.42 23.00 15.27
N ARG A 86 2.56 22.92 15.95
CA ARG A 86 3.38 24.05 16.39
C ARG A 86 4.69 24.14 15.59
N ASP A 87 4.75 23.48 14.43
CA ASP A 87 5.96 23.41 13.60
C ASP A 87 7.22 22.98 14.36
N TRP A 88 7.04 22.09 15.34
CA TRP A 88 8.11 21.56 16.20
C TRP A 88 8.83 22.60 17.09
N GLU A 89 8.22 23.77 17.33
CA GLU A 89 8.52 24.66 18.48
C GLU A 89 8.03 24.07 19.81
#